data_AF-A0A554WF67-F1
#
_entry.id   AF-A0A554WF67-F1
#
_cell.length_a   1.000
_cell.length_b   1.000
_cell.length_c   1.000
_cell.angle_alpha   90.00
_cell.angle_beta   90.00
_cell.angle_gamma   90.00
#
_symmetry.space_group_name_H-M   'P 1'
#
loop_
_entity.id
_entity.type
_entity.pdbx_description
1 polymer ?
#
loop_
_entity_poly.entity_id
_entity_poly.type
_entity_poly.pdbx_seq_one_letter_code
_entity_poly.pdbx_strand_id
1 'polypeptide(L)'
;MSLPPETDADASPFEAFFRDPDAALGTPVGWALAERAPLIEALRGLLSGPAAWVRLRLWCFLELATIAQGRLDREALQQRFHAVQPAALEQVLKRLRELGLLAWDATAHDYTLPPLARQLHALLAPLAQPPSDDDELAPLLAQAAGAHALGLTQPAQLQHLHAQLARLHDDFEEAITSGSEARLRAVQPRFERALGLVERAGEALTALIRSGSDHPRLEREARALGYAQARLLAMASQFHRALQQLDRQRVTLGSTGVTSSDVRDWLRGLPAVQLARLAEGALLHGVAPVFVSQHDLLDVAEAEWERDRPDPARSQALPPPHRAGTGDLDVPPPPAELLALIDTLTRWREAQPHPHPLPDAVLGGRYAQAAYRLQLLPLLGDAQAAALQGPTGTLARSGWRAEFSPTTIAVDDAAVQRVSDGTLLPPQPLNTPGP
;
A
#
# COMPACT_ATOMS: atom_id res chain seq x y z
N MET A 1 -19.87 -15.73 8.09
CA MET A 1 -19.23 -15.81 9.42
C MET A 1 -18.92 -14.37 9.80
N SER A 2 -19.84 -13.74 10.55
CA SER A 2 -19.73 -12.34 10.96
C SER A 2 -18.60 -12.21 11.98
N LEU A 3 -17.68 -11.27 11.76
CA LEU A 3 -16.66 -10.90 12.75
C LEU A 3 -17.34 -10.58 14.08
N PRO A 4 -16.79 -11.03 15.22
CA PRO A 4 -17.29 -10.59 16.51
C PRO A 4 -17.17 -9.04 16.58
N PRO A 5 -18.17 -8.34 17.14
CA PRO A 5 -18.08 -6.89 17.32
C PRO A 5 -16.85 -6.54 18.15
N GLU A 6 -16.17 -5.42 17.86
CA GLU A 6 -14.89 -5.01 18.50
C GLU A 6 -14.96 -5.02 20.04
N THR A 7 -16.15 -4.86 20.61
CA THR A 7 -16.38 -4.89 22.06
C THR A 7 -16.26 -6.28 22.69
N ASP A 8 -16.42 -7.36 21.91
CA ASP A 8 -16.23 -8.76 22.31
C ASP A 8 -14.87 -9.34 21.85
N ALA A 9 -14.10 -8.58 21.05
CA ALA A 9 -12.82 -9.02 20.50
C ALA A 9 -11.73 -9.17 21.58
N ASP A 10 -11.75 -8.34 22.62
CA ASP A 10 -10.80 -8.42 23.74
C ASP A 10 -10.95 -9.71 24.58
N ALA A 11 -12.10 -10.38 24.50
CA ALA A 11 -12.39 -11.64 25.19
C ALA A 11 -12.31 -12.87 24.27
N SER A 12 -12.21 -12.66 22.95
CA SER A 12 -12.22 -13.74 21.97
C SER A 12 -10.82 -14.36 21.84
N PRO A 13 -10.68 -15.70 21.88
CA PRO A 13 -9.39 -16.35 21.69
C PRO A 13 -8.85 -16.10 20.27
N PHE A 14 -7.53 -16.04 20.11
CA PHE A 14 -6.86 -15.75 18.84
C PHE A 14 -7.35 -16.64 17.69
N GLU A 15 -7.64 -17.90 17.98
CA GLU A 15 -8.12 -18.93 17.07
C GLU A 15 -9.51 -18.60 16.48
N ALA A 16 -10.33 -17.80 17.18
CA ALA A 16 -11.67 -17.42 16.73
C ALA A 16 -11.67 -16.50 15.48
N PHE A 17 -10.53 -15.87 15.18
CA PHE A 17 -10.37 -15.03 13.99
C PHE A 17 -10.02 -15.83 12.72
N PHE A 18 -9.75 -17.14 12.85
CA PHE A 18 -9.44 -18.01 11.73
C PHE A 18 -10.69 -18.78 11.28
N ARG A 19 -10.81 -19.01 9.96
CA ARG A 19 -11.88 -19.87 9.40
C ARG A 19 -11.78 -21.31 9.89
N ASP A 20 -10.57 -21.76 10.15
CA ASP A 20 -10.24 -23.05 10.76
C ASP A 20 -9.37 -22.77 12.00
N PRO A 21 -9.83 -23.08 13.22
CA PRO A 21 -9.09 -22.78 14.45
C PRO A 21 -7.75 -23.53 14.52
N ASP A 22 -7.66 -24.73 13.93
CA ASP A 22 -6.42 -25.52 13.94
C ASP A 22 -5.35 -24.90 13.01
N ALA A 23 -5.77 -24.10 12.03
CA ALA A 23 -4.85 -23.39 11.13
C ALA A 23 -4.07 -22.28 11.85
N ALA A 24 -4.59 -21.72 12.94
CA ALA A 24 -3.94 -20.65 13.70
C ALA A 24 -2.60 -21.13 14.26
N LEU A 25 -2.59 -22.29 14.94
CA LEU A 25 -1.38 -22.90 15.49
C LEU A 25 -0.62 -23.76 14.46
N GLY A 26 -1.27 -24.13 13.35
CA GLY A 26 -0.66 -24.89 12.25
C GLY A 26 0.42 -24.13 11.48
N THR A 27 0.47 -22.80 11.59
CA THR A 27 1.53 -21.98 10.95
C THR A 27 2.71 -21.75 11.92
N PRO A 28 3.96 -21.70 11.41
CA PRO A 28 5.13 -21.43 12.26
C PRO A 28 5.06 -20.04 12.92
N VAL A 29 4.40 -19.07 12.27
CA VAL A 29 4.20 -17.72 12.81
C VAL A 29 3.18 -17.75 13.95
N GLY A 30 2.03 -18.41 13.77
CA GLY A 30 1.01 -18.49 14.82
C GLY A 30 1.51 -19.21 16.06
N TRP A 31 2.23 -20.33 15.90
CA TRP A 31 2.89 -21.00 17.02
C TRP A 31 3.92 -20.09 17.72
N ALA A 32 4.76 -19.39 16.95
CA ALA A 32 5.76 -18.48 17.49
C ALA A 32 5.18 -17.27 18.23
N LEU A 33 3.96 -16.83 17.88
CA LEU A 33 3.22 -15.78 18.58
C LEU A 33 2.60 -16.30 19.87
N ALA A 34 2.04 -17.52 19.87
CA ALA A 34 1.50 -18.16 21.07
C ALA A 34 2.59 -18.32 22.16
N GLU A 35 3.79 -18.77 21.77
CA GLU A 35 4.96 -18.86 22.67
C GLU A 35 5.41 -17.49 23.23
N ARG A 36 5.06 -16.40 22.55
CA ARG A 36 5.43 -15.02 22.94
C ARG A 36 4.26 -14.23 23.55
N ALA A 37 3.17 -14.90 23.95
CA ALA A 37 2.02 -14.28 24.62
C ALA A 37 2.38 -13.28 25.74
N PRO A 38 3.28 -13.57 26.71
CA PRO A 38 3.60 -12.61 27.77
C PRO A 38 4.28 -11.34 27.25
N LEU A 39 5.04 -11.43 26.16
CA LEU A 39 5.66 -10.28 25.51
C LEU A 39 4.59 -9.41 24.85
N ILE A 40 3.65 -10.03 24.12
CA ILE A 40 2.54 -9.35 23.45
C ILE A 40 1.67 -8.62 24.47
N GLU A 41 1.36 -9.28 25.60
CA GLU A 41 0.58 -8.69 26.69
C GLU A 41 1.26 -7.49 27.34
N ALA A 42 2.57 -7.56 27.58
CA ALA A 42 3.32 -6.43 28.09
C ALA A 42 3.33 -5.25 27.10
N LEU A 43 3.47 -5.53 25.80
CA LEU A 43 3.41 -4.53 24.73
C LEU A 43 2.03 -3.86 24.65
N ARG A 44 0.95 -4.66 24.70
CA ARG A 44 -0.44 -4.19 24.76
C ARG A 44 -0.63 -3.27 25.97
N GLY A 45 -0.20 -3.69 27.15
CA GLY A 45 -0.34 -2.92 28.36
C GLY A 45 0.53 -1.67 28.44
N LEU A 46 1.63 -1.60 27.68
CA LEU A 46 2.49 -0.42 27.56
C LEU A 46 1.90 0.62 26.59
N LEU A 47 1.18 0.16 25.56
CA LEU A 47 0.60 0.99 24.51
C LEU A 47 -0.91 1.30 24.69
N SER A 48 -1.56 0.74 25.71
CA SER A 48 -3.00 0.96 25.97
C SER A 48 -3.31 2.32 26.60
N GLY A 49 -4.41 2.98 26.23
CA GLY A 49 -4.92 4.17 26.91
C GLY A 49 -4.53 5.51 26.26
N PRO A 50 -4.67 6.65 26.96
CA PRO A 50 -4.46 7.97 26.37
C PRO A 50 -3.02 8.18 25.87
N ALA A 51 -2.86 8.85 24.73
CA ALA A 51 -1.56 9.02 24.06
C ALA A 51 -0.47 9.62 24.96
N ALA A 52 -0.79 10.58 25.82
CA ALA A 52 0.18 11.18 26.75
C ALA A 52 0.71 10.15 27.76
N TRP A 53 -0.16 9.30 28.31
CA TRP A 53 0.22 8.24 29.24
C TRP A 53 1.02 7.13 28.55
N VAL A 54 0.72 6.83 27.27
CA VAL A 54 1.53 5.90 26.45
C VAL A 54 2.94 6.43 26.29
N ARG A 55 3.09 7.69 25.86
CA ARG A 55 4.41 8.33 25.69
C ARG A 55 5.20 8.37 26.99
N LEU A 56 4.56 8.72 28.10
CA LEU A 56 5.22 8.75 29.42
C LEU A 56 5.72 7.37 29.85
N ARG A 57 4.89 6.32 29.71
CA ARG A 57 5.29 4.94 30.04
C ARG A 57 6.43 4.47 29.15
N LEU A 58 6.35 4.69 27.84
CA LEU A 58 7.41 4.35 26.90
C LEU A 58 8.71 5.06 27.25
N TRP A 59 8.65 6.36 27.50
CA TRP A 59 9.82 7.16 27.86
C TRP A 59 10.47 6.65 29.17
N CYS A 60 9.68 6.48 30.23
CA CYS A 60 10.20 5.94 31.50
C CYS A 60 10.78 4.53 31.33
N PHE A 61 10.12 3.66 30.56
CA PHE A 61 10.59 2.30 30.32
C PHE A 61 11.90 2.25 29.53
N LEU A 62 12.00 3.04 28.46
CA LEU A 62 13.22 3.13 27.64
C LEU A 62 14.38 3.70 28.47
N GLU A 63 14.13 4.76 29.25
CA GLU A 63 15.12 5.31 30.18
C GLU A 63 15.58 4.29 31.21
N LEU A 64 14.65 3.56 31.85
CA LEU A 64 14.96 2.50 32.83
C LEU A 64 15.89 1.43 32.23
N ALA A 65 15.62 1.01 31.01
CA ALA A 65 16.38 -0.05 30.35
C ALA A 65 17.80 0.38 29.93
N THR A 66 18.08 1.68 29.85
CA THR A 66 19.44 2.20 29.60
C THR A 66 20.31 2.25 30.86
N ILE A 67 19.74 2.01 32.05
CA ILE A 67 20.50 2.08 33.30
C ILE A 67 21.42 0.86 33.41
N ALA A 68 22.72 1.10 33.57
CA ALA A 68 23.73 0.05 33.67
C ALA A 68 23.66 -0.76 34.99
N GLN A 69 22.96 -0.24 36.00
CA GLN A 69 22.81 -0.88 37.31
C GLN A 69 21.73 -1.96 37.26
N GLY A 70 22.08 -3.18 37.68
CA GLY A 70 21.13 -4.32 37.70
C GLY A 70 20.08 -4.25 38.81
N ARG A 71 20.32 -3.43 39.84
CA ARG A 71 19.43 -3.17 40.97
C ARG A 71 19.27 -1.66 41.15
N LEU A 72 18.03 -1.20 41.31
CA LEU A 72 17.68 0.21 41.39
C LEU A 72 16.94 0.48 42.70
N ASP A 73 17.51 1.29 43.58
CA ASP A 73 16.77 1.74 44.77
C ASP A 73 15.73 2.81 44.41
N ARG A 74 14.85 3.13 45.36
CA ARG A 74 13.80 4.13 45.14
C ARG A 74 14.36 5.55 44.94
N GLU A 75 15.50 5.85 45.56
CA GLU A 75 16.12 7.18 45.49
C GLU A 75 16.74 7.42 44.10
N ALA A 76 17.47 6.45 43.56
CA ALA A 76 18.03 6.49 42.20
C ALA A 76 16.94 6.65 41.14
N LEU A 77 15.79 5.98 41.31
CA LEU A 77 14.64 6.17 40.42
C LEU A 77 14.09 7.60 40.49
N GLN A 78 13.94 8.16 41.70
CA GLN A 78 13.47 9.54 41.87
C GLN A 78 14.45 10.56 41.29
N GLN A 79 15.76 10.36 41.47
CA GLN A 79 16.79 11.21 40.90
C GLN A 79 16.78 11.15 39.37
N ARG A 80 16.69 9.95 38.78
CA ARG A 80 16.64 9.76 37.32
C ARG A 80 15.41 10.41 36.70
N PHE A 81 14.26 10.28 37.36
CA PHE A 81 12.97 10.76 36.88
C PHE A 81 12.51 12.06 37.54
N HIS A 82 13.44 12.89 38.04
CA HIS A 82 13.11 14.14 38.76
C HIS A 82 12.25 15.12 37.95
N ALA A 83 12.31 15.06 36.62
CA ALA A 83 11.52 15.89 35.71
C ALA A 83 10.04 15.45 35.63
N VAL A 84 9.71 14.23 36.07
CA VAL A 84 8.36 13.68 36.06
C VAL A 84 7.66 14.00 37.37
N GLN A 85 6.38 14.38 37.30
CA GLN A 85 5.57 14.59 38.50
C GLN A 85 5.50 13.30 39.35
N PRO A 86 5.67 13.36 40.68
CA PRO A 86 5.75 12.17 41.53
C PRO A 86 4.55 11.22 41.37
N ALA A 87 3.33 11.75 41.34
CA ALA A 87 2.12 10.94 41.17
C ALA A 87 2.08 10.20 39.82
N ALA A 88 2.55 10.86 38.75
CA ALA A 88 2.61 10.26 37.42
C ALA A 88 3.68 9.17 37.35
N LEU A 89 4.86 9.41 37.95
CA LEU A 89 5.92 8.41 38.05
C LEU A 89 5.46 7.18 38.84
N GLU A 90 4.80 7.35 39.99
CA GLU A 90 4.27 6.23 40.77
C GLU A 90 3.25 5.40 40.00
N GLN A 91 2.38 6.06 39.23
CA GLN A 91 1.43 5.36 38.37
C GLN A 91 2.11 4.57 37.26
N VAL A 92 3.15 5.13 36.64
CA VAL A 92 3.96 4.43 35.62
C VAL A 92 4.69 3.23 36.23
N LEU A 93 5.39 3.41 37.35
CA LEU A 93 6.12 2.31 38.02
C LEU A 93 5.18 1.21 38.48
N LYS A 94 4.00 1.56 39.02
CA LYS A 94 2.95 0.59 39.34
C LYS A 94 2.52 -0.18 38.10
N ARG A 95 2.28 0.51 36.98
CA ARG A 95 1.87 -0.14 35.74
C ARG A 95 2.96 -1.05 35.17
N LEU A 96 4.23 -0.63 35.18
CA LEU A 96 5.35 -1.47 34.74
C LEU A 96 5.47 -2.74 35.59
N ARG A 97 5.17 -2.67 36.90
CA ARG A 97 5.11 -3.85 37.76
C ARG A 97 3.97 -4.79 37.41
N GLU A 98 2.77 -4.26 37.19
CA GLU A 98 1.60 -5.05 36.77
C GLU A 98 1.86 -5.80 35.45
N LEU A 99 2.68 -5.22 34.56
CA LEU A 99 3.05 -5.82 33.27
C LEU A 99 4.26 -6.76 33.35
N GLY A 100 4.83 -6.99 34.54
CA GLY A 100 6.03 -7.82 34.70
C GLY A 100 7.29 -7.21 34.08
N LEU A 101 7.29 -5.89 33.81
CA LEU A 101 8.43 -5.15 33.27
C LEU A 101 9.34 -4.59 34.37
N LEU A 102 8.87 -4.57 35.61
CA LEU A 102 9.63 -4.14 36.79
C LEU A 102 9.30 -5.05 37.96
N ALA A 103 10.31 -5.63 38.61
CA ALA A 103 10.13 -6.45 39.81
C ALA A 103 10.63 -5.69 41.04
N TRP A 104 9.86 -5.74 42.13
CA TRP A 104 10.27 -5.21 43.43
C TRP A 104 10.72 -6.36 44.33
N ASP A 105 11.93 -6.28 44.87
CA ASP A 105 12.41 -7.20 45.89
C ASP A 105 12.18 -6.59 47.28
N ALA A 106 11.29 -7.21 48.05
CA ALA A 106 10.97 -6.77 49.41
C ALA A 106 12.13 -6.98 50.41
N THR A 107 13.08 -7.86 50.11
CA THR A 107 14.24 -8.13 50.98
C THR A 107 15.33 -7.09 50.76
N ALA A 108 15.75 -6.90 49.50
CA ALA A 108 16.79 -5.95 49.14
C ALA A 108 16.30 -4.51 49.01
N HIS A 109 14.98 -4.28 49.02
CA HIS A 109 14.35 -2.96 48.85
C HIS A 109 14.75 -2.26 47.54
N ASP A 110 14.92 -3.06 46.48
CA ASP A 110 15.32 -2.58 45.17
C ASP A 110 14.39 -3.08 44.07
N TYR A 111 14.52 -2.43 42.92
CA TYR A 111 13.87 -2.79 41.69
C TYR A 111 14.85 -3.48 40.75
N THR A 112 14.37 -4.50 40.06
CA THR A 112 15.13 -5.20 39.02
C THR A 112 14.31 -5.26 37.73
N LEU A 113 15.01 -5.30 36.59
CA LEU A 113 14.42 -5.47 35.27
C LEU A 113 14.38 -6.98 34.92
N PRO A 114 13.19 -7.59 34.84
CA PRO A 114 13.06 -9.01 34.49
C PRO A 114 13.53 -9.30 33.05
N PRO A 115 13.78 -10.57 32.68
CA PRO A 115 14.16 -10.95 31.32
C PRO A 115 13.18 -10.47 30.24
N LEU A 116 11.88 -10.48 30.55
CA LEU A 116 10.81 -9.98 29.69
C LEU A 116 11.03 -8.50 29.32
N ALA A 117 11.42 -7.68 30.30
CA ALA A 117 11.70 -6.26 30.09
C ALA A 117 12.87 -6.05 29.12
N ARG A 118 13.92 -6.88 29.22
CA ARG A 118 15.07 -6.79 28.29
C ARG A 118 14.69 -7.16 26.87
N GLN A 119 13.86 -8.19 26.69
CA GLN A 119 13.35 -8.57 25.36
C GLN A 119 12.47 -7.46 24.76
N LEU A 120 11.58 -6.88 25.57
CA LEU A 120 10.72 -5.78 25.13
C LEU A 120 11.55 -4.53 24.79
N HIS A 121 12.59 -4.23 25.57
CA HIS A 121 13.51 -3.13 25.28
C HIS A 121 14.22 -3.33 23.94
N ALA A 122 14.70 -4.53 23.64
CA ALA A 122 15.35 -4.80 22.35
C ALA A 122 14.42 -4.53 21.15
N LEU A 123 13.13 -4.77 21.30
CA LEU A 123 12.12 -4.48 20.27
C LEU A 123 11.80 -2.98 20.15
N LEU A 124 11.82 -2.25 21.26
CA LEU A 124 11.44 -0.83 21.33
C LEU A 124 12.63 0.13 21.24
N ALA A 125 13.86 -0.37 21.33
CA ALA A 125 15.09 0.44 21.28
C ALA A 125 15.17 1.37 20.05
N PRO A 126 14.73 0.98 18.84
CA PRO A 126 14.71 1.89 17.69
C PRO A 126 13.87 3.13 17.91
N LEU A 127 12.82 3.08 18.73
CA LEU A 127 11.96 4.24 19.02
C LEU A 127 12.69 5.33 19.83
N ALA A 128 13.80 4.98 20.49
CA ALA A 128 14.62 5.94 21.23
C ALA A 128 15.66 6.65 20.33
N GLN A 129 15.86 6.15 19.11
CA GLN A 129 16.79 6.75 18.15
C GLN A 129 16.07 7.85 17.36
N PRO A 130 16.76 8.96 17.03
CA PRO A 130 16.19 9.95 16.12
C PRO A 130 15.86 9.25 14.79
N PRO A 131 14.72 9.55 14.15
CA PRO A 131 14.38 8.95 12.87
C PRO A 131 15.50 9.25 11.87
N SER A 132 16.23 8.22 11.50
CA SER A 132 17.26 8.29 10.47
C SER A 132 16.73 7.58 9.23
N ASP A 133 16.83 8.23 8.08
CA ASP A 133 16.60 7.58 6.78
C ASP A 133 17.53 6.34 6.57
N ASP A 134 18.58 6.16 7.39
CA ASP A 134 19.48 5.00 7.38
C ASP A 134 18.92 3.77 8.13
N ASP A 135 17.79 3.90 8.85
CA ASP A 135 17.30 2.91 9.83
C ASP A 135 16.67 1.65 9.22
N GLU A 136 16.32 1.63 7.93
CA GLU A 136 15.54 0.50 7.38
C GLU A 136 16.42 -0.70 7.01
N LEU A 137 17.58 -0.47 6.39
CA LEU A 137 18.43 -1.55 5.86
C LEU A 137 19.67 -1.82 6.72
N ALA A 138 20.26 -0.80 7.33
CA ALA A 138 21.48 -0.94 8.12
C ALA A 138 21.35 -1.91 9.31
N PRO A 139 20.30 -1.85 10.16
CA PRO A 139 20.15 -2.80 11.26
C PRO A 139 19.83 -4.22 10.79
N LEU A 140 19.13 -4.38 9.66
CA LEU A 140 18.87 -5.69 9.06
C LEU A 140 20.15 -6.35 8.53
N LEU A 141 21.01 -5.55 7.90
CA LEU A 141 22.30 -6.01 7.41
C LEU A 141 23.26 -6.33 8.56
N ALA A 142 23.28 -5.52 9.61
CA ALA A 142 24.05 -5.81 10.82
C ALA A 142 23.57 -7.10 11.51
N GLN A 143 22.26 -7.33 11.57
CA GLN A 143 21.69 -8.57 12.11
C GLN A 143 22.02 -9.79 11.24
N ALA A 144 21.91 -9.68 9.91
CA ALA A 144 22.25 -10.78 8.99
C ALA A 144 23.76 -11.10 9.03
N ALA A 145 24.62 -10.09 9.04
CA ALA A 145 26.08 -10.26 9.14
C ALA A 145 26.49 -10.84 10.50
N GLY A 146 25.91 -10.35 11.61
CA GLY A 146 26.15 -10.87 12.95
C GLY A 146 25.66 -12.31 13.13
N ALA A 147 24.48 -12.64 12.60
CA ALA A 147 23.94 -14.00 12.61
C ALA A 147 24.82 -14.96 11.78
N HIS A 148 25.39 -14.49 10.67
CA HIS A 148 26.32 -15.29 9.86
C HIS A 148 27.64 -15.56 10.56
N ALA A 149 28.24 -14.54 11.20
CA ALA A 149 29.49 -14.71 11.95
C ALA A 149 29.36 -15.76 13.07
N LEU A 150 28.14 -15.99 13.56
CA LEU A 150 27.81 -17.00 14.57
C LEU A 150 27.29 -18.32 13.98
N GLY A 151 27.17 -18.45 12.65
CA GLY A 151 26.61 -19.63 11.97
C GLY A 151 25.10 -19.81 12.14
N LEU A 152 24.38 -18.79 12.62
CA LEU A 152 22.96 -18.83 12.99
C LEU A 152 22.04 -18.19 11.95
N THR A 153 22.45 -18.08 10.69
CA THR A 153 21.64 -17.43 9.65
C THR A 153 20.29 -18.10 9.47
N GLN A 154 19.24 -17.33 9.74
CA GLN A 154 17.86 -17.78 9.65
C GLN A 154 17.24 -17.38 8.30
N PRO A 155 16.47 -18.25 7.63
CA PRO A 155 15.84 -17.93 6.36
C PRO A 155 14.89 -16.72 6.45
N ALA A 156 14.26 -16.49 7.60
CA ALA A 156 13.39 -15.34 7.83
C ALA A 156 14.11 -13.98 7.71
N GLN A 157 15.39 -13.90 8.07
CA GLN A 157 16.18 -12.66 7.97
C GLN A 157 16.47 -12.31 6.51
N LEU A 158 16.84 -13.31 5.69
CA LEU A 158 17.04 -13.13 4.25
C LEU A 158 15.75 -12.75 3.54
N GLN A 159 14.64 -13.40 3.91
CA GLN A 159 13.31 -13.09 3.37
C GLN A 159 12.91 -11.64 3.69
N HIS A 160 13.18 -11.17 4.91
CA HIS A 160 12.87 -9.80 5.29
C HIS A 160 13.74 -8.79 4.53
N LEU A 161 15.05 -9.03 4.40
CA LEU A 161 15.95 -8.19 3.60
C LEU A 161 15.51 -8.14 2.13
N HIS A 162 15.15 -9.29 1.55
CA HIS A 162 14.61 -9.37 0.19
C HIS A 162 13.34 -8.52 0.05
N ALA A 163 12.39 -8.61 0.99
CA ALA A 163 11.18 -7.80 0.96
C ALA A 163 11.46 -6.29 1.02
N GLN A 164 12.48 -5.86 1.76
CA GLN A 164 12.89 -4.45 1.79
C GLN A 164 13.50 -3.99 0.46
N LEU A 165 14.37 -4.81 -0.14
CA LEU A 165 14.94 -4.49 -1.46
C LEU A 165 13.86 -4.40 -2.55
N ALA A 166 12.85 -5.26 -2.49
CA ALA A 166 11.71 -5.20 -3.40
C ALA A 166 10.91 -3.90 -3.23
N ARG A 167 10.58 -3.50 -1.99
CA ARG A 167 9.89 -2.22 -1.72
C ARG A 167 10.66 -1.01 -2.21
N LEU A 168 11.98 -0.97 -1.97
CA LEU A 168 12.82 0.11 -2.48
C LEU A 168 12.82 0.16 -4.01
N HIS A 169 12.84 -0.99 -4.67
CA HIS A 169 12.76 -1.05 -6.12
C HIS A 169 11.45 -0.42 -6.63
N ASP A 170 10.32 -0.79 -6.02
CA ASP A 170 9.00 -0.29 -6.41
C ASP A 170 8.89 1.23 -6.17
N ASP A 171 9.40 1.74 -5.05
CA ASP A 171 9.47 3.18 -4.75
C ASP A 171 10.26 3.95 -5.83
N PHE A 172 11.40 3.40 -6.27
CA PHE A 172 12.24 4.02 -7.30
C PHE A 172 11.60 3.93 -8.70
N GLU A 173 10.95 2.81 -9.02
CA GLU A 173 10.22 2.62 -10.26
C GLU A 173 9.08 3.64 -10.38
N GLU A 174 8.33 3.87 -9.30
CA GLU A 174 7.25 4.86 -9.27
C GLU A 174 7.80 6.28 -9.46
N ALA A 175 8.94 6.61 -8.83
CA ALA A 175 9.59 7.90 -8.99
C ALA A 175 10.01 8.15 -10.45
N ILE A 176 10.61 7.16 -11.12
CA ILE A 176 10.99 7.22 -12.54
C ILE A 176 9.76 7.37 -13.43
N THR A 177 8.73 6.54 -13.19
CA THR A 177 7.49 6.53 -13.97
C THR A 177 6.74 7.87 -13.86
N SER A 178 6.81 8.52 -12.71
CA SER A 178 6.18 9.83 -12.50
C SER A 178 6.72 10.93 -13.42
N GLY A 179 7.96 10.81 -13.90
CA GLY A 179 8.65 11.84 -14.67
C GLY A 179 8.84 13.18 -13.95
N SER A 180 8.51 13.27 -12.66
CA SER A 180 8.58 14.50 -11.87
C SER A 180 9.99 14.75 -11.38
N GLU A 181 10.58 15.88 -11.78
CA GLU A 181 11.88 16.35 -11.31
C GLU A 181 11.95 16.41 -9.77
N ALA A 182 10.95 17.01 -9.13
CA ALA A 182 10.89 17.15 -7.69
C ALA A 182 10.86 15.79 -6.98
N ARG A 183 10.19 14.79 -7.57
CA ARG A 183 10.10 13.43 -7.00
C ARG A 183 11.41 12.68 -7.17
N LEU A 184 12.02 12.75 -8.36
CA LEU A 184 13.32 12.13 -8.64
C LEU A 184 14.44 12.73 -7.76
N ARG A 185 14.45 14.05 -7.55
CA ARG A 185 15.42 14.72 -6.67
C ARG A 185 15.18 14.42 -5.19
N ALA A 186 13.93 14.35 -4.73
CA ALA A 186 13.61 13.98 -3.35
C ALA A 186 14.08 12.56 -3.00
N VAL A 187 13.99 11.64 -3.96
CA VAL A 187 14.32 10.22 -3.76
C VAL A 187 15.81 9.92 -4.01
N GLN A 188 16.55 10.79 -4.70
CA GLN A 188 17.97 10.60 -5.05
C GLN A 188 18.89 10.26 -3.85
N PRO A 189 18.84 10.96 -2.70
CA PRO A 189 19.72 10.62 -1.57
C PRO A 189 19.42 9.24 -0.99
N ARG A 190 18.15 8.83 -0.97
CA ARG A 190 17.74 7.47 -0.52
C ARG A 190 18.22 6.40 -1.51
N PHE A 191 18.20 6.70 -2.80
CA PHE A 191 18.69 5.82 -3.87
C PHE A 191 20.20 5.55 -3.76
N GLU A 192 21.03 6.58 -3.66
CA GLU A 192 22.49 6.45 -3.55
C GLU A 192 22.90 5.64 -2.31
N ARG A 193 22.21 5.87 -1.19
CA ARG A 193 22.42 5.10 0.05
C ARG A 193 22.01 3.64 -0.06
N ALA A 194 20.85 3.37 -0.67
CA ALA A 194 20.39 2.00 -0.91
C ALA A 194 21.40 1.20 -1.74
N LEU A 195 22.02 1.82 -2.76
CA LEU A 195 23.08 1.17 -3.55
C LEU A 195 24.30 0.78 -2.69
N GLY A 196 24.80 1.68 -1.85
CA GLY A 196 25.91 1.37 -0.96
C GLY A 196 25.61 0.24 0.04
N LEU A 197 24.35 0.11 0.47
CA LEU A 197 23.90 -0.98 1.34
C LEU A 197 23.71 -2.30 0.57
N VAL A 198 23.28 -2.25 -0.69
CA VAL A 198 23.16 -3.43 -1.57
C VAL A 198 24.53 -4.06 -1.85
N GLU A 199 25.57 -3.25 -2.08
CA GLU A 199 26.94 -3.75 -2.27
C GLU A 199 27.42 -4.55 -1.05
N ARG A 200 27.23 -4.00 0.15
CA ARG A 200 27.55 -4.68 1.42
C ARG A 200 26.71 -5.96 1.63
N ALA A 201 25.44 -5.93 1.24
CA ALA A 201 24.57 -7.10 1.28
C ALA A 201 25.05 -8.21 0.32
N GLY A 202 25.58 -7.83 -0.85
CA GLY A 202 26.17 -8.75 -1.83
C GLY A 202 27.43 -9.45 -1.32
N GLU A 203 28.28 -8.72 -0.59
CA GLU A 203 29.45 -9.30 0.09
C GLU A 203 29.04 -10.33 1.15
N ALA A 204 28.07 -9.99 1.99
CA ALA A 204 27.53 -10.90 3.00
C ALA A 204 26.85 -12.13 2.39
N LEU A 205 26.10 -11.96 1.29
CA LEU A 205 25.47 -13.05 0.55
C LEU A 205 26.51 -13.99 -0.09
N THR A 206 27.59 -13.44 -0.64
CA THR A 206 28.67 -14.22 -1.24
C THR A 206 29.40 -15.05 -0.17
N ALA A 207 29.59 -14.50 1.02
CA ALA A 207 30.12 -15.23 2.17
C ALA A 207 29.19 -16.38 2.60
N LEU A 208 27.87 -16.13 2.63
CA LEU A 208 26.85 -17.15 2.92
C LEU A 208 26.90 -18.31 1.92
N ILE A 209 26.88 -18.02 0.62
CA ILE A 209 26.91 -19.04 -0.44
C ILE A 209 28.21 -19.87 -0.37
N ARG A 210 29.35 -19.22 -0.10
CA ARG A 210 30.66 -19.89 -0.02
C ARG A 210 30.80 -20.78 1.23
N SER A 211 30.04 -20.50 2.29
CA SER A 211 30.09 -21.25 3.55
C SER A 211 29.37 -22.62 3.51
N GLY A 212 28.63 -22.93 2.43
CA GLY A 212 28.06 -24.27 2.21
C GLY A 212 26.94 -24.63 3.19
N SER A 213 25.81 -23.93 3.14
CA SER A 213 24.64 -24.24 3.99
C SER A 213 23.75 -25.32 3.35
N ASP A 214 23.61 -26.50 3.97
CA ASP A 214 22.76 -27.63 3.50
C ASP A 214 21.23 -27.37 3.58
N HIS A 215 20.80 -26.12 3.74
CA HIS A 215 19.39 -25.77 3.93
C HIS A 215 18.73 -25.28 2.63
N PRO A 216 17.86 -26.08 1.97
CA PRO A 216 17.27 -25.73 0.67
C PRO A 216 16.29 -24.55 0.71
N ARG A 217 15.82 -24.15 1.91
CA ARG A 217 15.05 -22.90 2.10
C ARG A 217 15.97 -21.69 2.08
N LEU A 218 17.12 -21.77 2.74
CA LEU A 218 18.09 -20.69 2.83
C LEU A 218 18.70 -20.41 1.45
N GLU A 219 19.03 -21.44 0.67
CA GLU A 219 19.50 -21.27 -0.71
C GLU A 219 18.48 -20.57 -1.62
N ARG A 220 17.18 -20.89 -1.48
CA ARG A 220 16.12 -20.25 -2.27
C ARG A 220 16.01 -18.77 -1.94
N GLU A 221 15.99 -18.42 -0.66
CA GLU A 221 15.96 -17.02 -0.22
C GLU A 221 17.24 -16.27 -0.64
N ALA A 222 18.40 -16.91 -0.58
CA ALA A 222 19.66 -16.35 -1.05
C ALA A 222 19.64 -16.04 -2.56
N ARG A 223 19.11 -16.94 -3.40
CA ARG A 223 18.94 -16.70 -4.84
C ARG A 223 17.93 -15.59 -5.13
N ALA A 224 16.80 -15.58 -4.40
CA ALA A 224 15.78 -14.55 -4.54
C ALA A 224 16.32 -13.16 -4.18
N LEU A 225 17.11 -13.09 -3.09
CA LEU A 225 17.82 -11.88 -2.70
C LEU A 225 18.82 -11.43 -3.78
N GLY A 226 19.62 -12.34 -4.33
CA GLY A 226 20.55 -12.03 -5.43
C GLY A 226 19.84 -11.50 -6.68
N TYR A 227 18.66 -12.03 -7.01
CA TYR A 227 17.83 -11.52 -8.10
C TYR A 227 17.30 -10.11 -7.83
N ALA A 228 16.83 -9.84 -6.60
CA ALA A 228 16.38 -8.51 -6.19
C ALA A 228 17.53 -7.47 -6.24
N GLN A 229 18.74 -7.85 -5.85
CA GLN A 229 19.94 -7.02 -5.96
C GLN A 229 20.25 -6.69 -7.43
N ALA A 230 20.24 -7.69 -8.32
CA ALA A 230 20.49 -7.48 -9.75
C ALA A 230 19.45 -6.54 -10.39
N ARG A 231 18.18 -6.66 -10.01
CA ARG A 231 17.11 -5.74 -10.44
C ARG A 231 17.35 -4.31 -9.98
N LEU A 232 17.73 -4.10 -8.72
CA LEU A 232 18.06 -2.76 -8.20
C LEU A 232 19.27 -2.15 -8.91
N LEU A 233 20.33 -2.93 -9.17
CA LEU A 233 21.50 -2.47 -9.92
C LEU A 233 21.14 -2.12 -11.37
N ALA A 234 20.28 -2.91 -12.03
CA ALA A 234 19.78 -2.58 -13.36
C ALA A 234 18.97 -1.27 -13.36
N MET A 235 18.12 -1.07 -12.34
CA MET A 235 17.32 0.14 -12.14
C MET A 235 18.20 1.39 -11.95
N ALA A 236 19.41 1.24 -11.37
CA ALA A 236 20.34 2.35 -11.22
C ALA A 236 20.67 3.06 -12.53
N SER A 237 20.83 2.30 -13.61
CA SER A 237 21.07 2.86 -14.94
C SER A 237 19.87 3.64 -15.48
N GLN A 238 18.64 3.23 -15.13
CA GLN A 238 17.40 3.89 -15.55
C GLN A 238 17.20 5.19 -14.76
N PHE A 239 17.43 5.14 -13.45
CA PHE A 239 17.35 6.30 -12.57
C PHE A 239 18.36 7.39 -12.97
N HIS A 240 19.63 7.03 -13.21
CA HIS A 240 20.64 7.98 -13.68
C HIS A 240 20.28 8.56 -15.05
N ARG A 241 19.74 7.76 -15.98
CA ARG A 241 19.28 8.28 -17.28
C ARG A 241 18.13 9.27 -17.11
N ALA A 242 17.17 8.99 -16.23
CA ALA A 242 16.07 9.90 -15.94
C ALA A 242 16.58 11.25 -15.37
N LEU A 243 17.53 11.21 -14.43
CA LEU A 243 18.19 12.42 -13.92
C LEU A 243 18.94 13.19 -15.01
N GLN A 244 19.70 12.50 -15.85
CA GLN A 244 20.43 13.12 -16.97
C GLN A 244 19.48 13.73 -18.01
N GLN A 245 18.32 13.12 -18.24
CA GLN A 245 17.31 13.68 -19.13
C GLN A 245 16.70 14.97 -18.56
N LEU A 246 16.44 15.01 -17.25
CA LEU A 246 16.03 16.25 -16.57
C LEU A 246 17.11 17.33 -16.65
N ASP A 247 18.37 16.96 -16.41
CA ASP A 247 19.50 17.89 -16.51
C ASP A 247 19.67 18.45 -17.93
N ARG A 248 19.33 17.67 -18.97
CA ARG A 248 19.29 18.14 -20.38
C ARG A 248 18.13 19.08 -20.69
N GLN A 249 17.01 18.96 -19.97
CA GLN A 249 15.87 19.87 -20.11
C GLN A 249 16.09 21.21 -19.40
N ARG A 250 17.19 21.35 -18.68
CA ARG A 250 17.58 22.57 -17.98
C ARG A 250 17.96 23.66 -18.98
N VAL A 251 17.35 24.85 -18.85
CA VAL A 251 17.72 26.02 -19.64
C VAL A 251 19.01 26.59 -19.06
N THR A 252 20.14 26.35 -19.70
CA THR A 252 21.44 26.82 -19.21
C THR A 252 21.56 28.35 -19.35
N LEU A 253 21.50 29.07 -18.23
CA LEU A 253 21.85 30.49 -18.14
C LEU A 253 23.20 30.60 -17.42
N GLY A 254 24.30 30.75 -18.16
CA GLY A 254 25.65 30.82 -17.56
C GLY A 254 26.07 29.51 -16.85
N SER A 255 26.71 29.61 -15.68
CA SER A 255 27.23 28.45 -14.92
C SER A 255 26.17 27.69 -14.11
N THR A 256 24.96 28.22 -14.00
CA THR A 256 23.85 27.61 -13.25
C THR A 256 22.57 27.72 -14.08
N GLY A 257 22.12 26.60 -14.66
CA GLY A 257 20.89 26.59 -15.46
C GLY A 257 19.62 26.73 -14.61
N VAL A 258 18.52 27.12 -15.25
CA VAL A 258 17.16 27.19 -14.68
C VAL A 258 16.43 25.89 -14.99
N THR A 259 15.92 25.23 -13.95
CA THR A 259 15.12 24.00 -14.06
C THR A 259 13.61 24.29 -14.07
N SER A 260 12.81 23.29 -14.43
CA SER A 260 11.34 23.38 -14.34
C SER A 260 10.87 23.58 -12.89
N SER A 261 11.61 23.01 -11.94
CA SER A 261 11.36 23.15 -10.51
C SER A 261 11.68 24.56 -10.02
N ASP A 262 12.79 25.16 -10.48
CA ASP A 262 13.12 26.56 -10.15
C ASP A 262 12.04 27.53 -10.65
N VAL A 263 11.52 27.31 -11.87
CA VAL A 263 10.43 28.12 -12.43
C VAL A 263 9.15 27.94 -11.61
N ARG A 264 8.80 26.70 -11.24
CA ARG A 264 7.63 26.42 -10.41
C ARG A 264 7.75 27.06 -9.04
N ASP A 265 8.91 27.00 -8.41
CA ASP A 265 9.16 27.55 -7.07
C ASP A 265 9.13 29.06 -7.09
N TRP A 266 9.72 29.67 -8.12
CA TRP A 266 9.59 31.09 -8.40
C TRP A 266 8.13 31.49 -8.58
N LEU A 267 7.36 30.81 -9.43
CA LEU A 267 5.93 31.08 -9.65
C LEU A 267 5.11 30.96 -8.36
N ARG A 268 5.40 29.97 -7.50
CA ARG A 268 4.73 29.80 -6.19
C ARG A 268 4.99 30.96 -5.23
N GLY A 269 6.12 31.65 -5.37
CA GLY A 269 6.48 32.81 -4.56
C GLY A 269 5.87 34.13 -5.04
N LEU A 270 5.25 34.17 -6.22
CA LEU A 270 4.71 35.42 -6.78
C LEU A 270 3.30 35.72 -6.26
N PRO A 271 2.95 37.01 -6.03
CA PRO A 271 1.60 37.41 -5.71
C PRO A 271 0.66 37.16 -6.89
N ALA A 272 -0.62 36.90 -6.60
CA ALA A 272 -1.66 36.58 -7.60
C ALA A 272 -1.74 37.60 -8.76
N VAL A 273 -1.49 38.88 -8.48
CA VAL A 273 -1.49 39.95 -9.49
C VAL A 273 -0.37 39.77 -10.53
N GLN A 274 0.82 39.32 -10.11
CA GLN A 274 1.93 39.07 -11.03
C GLN A 274 1.70 37.78 -11.84
N LEU A 275 1.13 36.75 -11.21
CA LEU A 275 0.73 35.53 -11.92
C LEU A 275 -0.32 35.82 -12.99
N ALA A 276 -1.32 36.66 -12.69
CA ALA A 276 -2.34 37.06 -13.66
C ALA A 276 -1.75 37.79 -14.87
N ARG A 277 -0.74 38.65 -14.66
CA ARG A 277 -0.01 39.32 -15.75
C ARG A 277 0.81 38.34 -16.59
N LEU A 278 1.44 37.34 -15.97
CA LEU A 278 2.19 36.30 -16.69
C LEU A 278 1.28 35.39 -17.52
N ALA A 279 0.02 35.19 -17.10
CA ALA A 279 -0.98 34.40 -17.80
C ALA A 279 -1.71 35.17 -18.93
N GLU A 280 -1.53 36.49 -19.00
CA GLU A 280 -2.19 37.36 -19.96
C GLU A 280 -1.76 37.00 -21.40
N GLY A 281 -2.75 36.66 -22.25
CA GLY A 281 -2.50 36.20 -23.63
C GLY A 281 -2.04 34.74 -23.78
N ALA A 282 -1.72 34.04 -22.68
CA ALA A 282 -1.38 32.61 -22.70
C ALA A 282 -2.62 31.70 -22.62
N LEU A 283 -3.73 32.22 -22.09
CA LEU A 283 -5.01 31.51 -21.98
C LEU A 283 -5.92 31.85 -23.17
N LEU A 284 -5.93 31.00 -24.19
CA LEU A 284 -6.97 31.02 -25.21
C LEU A 284 -8.25 30.39 -24.63
N HIS A 285 -9.30 31.18 -24.49
CA HIS A 285 -10.61 30.67 -24.12
C HIS A 285 -11.21 29.97 -25.34
N GLY A 286 -11.46 28.66 -25.25
CA GLY A 286 -12.21 27.96 -26.29
C GLY A 286 -13.62 28.53 -26.36
N VAL A 287 -14.03 29.08 -27.51
CA VAL A 287 -15.42 29.47 -27.73
C VAL A 287 -16.23 28.19 -27.86
N ALA A 288 -16.96 27.82 -26.81
CA ALA A 288 -17.95 26.76 -26.87
C ALA A 288 -19.24 27.34 -27.47
N PRO A 289 -19.70 26.91 -28.66
CA PRO A 289 -21.00 27.33 -29.16
C PRO A 289 -22.07 26.77 -28.23
N VAL A 290 -22.87 27.66 -27.64
CA VAL A 290 -24.00 27.25 -26.80
C VAL A 290 -25.23 27.13 -27.69
N PHE A 291 -25.64 25.89 -27.97
CA PHE A 291 -26.92 25.62 -28.60
C PHE A 291 -27.96 25.47 -27.51
N VAL A 292 -28.90 26.41 -27.45
CA VAL A 292 -29.93 26.42 -26.43
C VAL A 292 -31.30 26.25 -27.06
N SER A 293 -32.02 25.21 -26.64
CA SER A 293 -33.45 25.04 -26.89
C SER A 293 -34.22 25.93 -25.93
N GLN A 294 -35.14 26.75 -26.45
CA GLN A 294 -35.96 27.64 -25.63
C GLN A 294 -36.81 26.90 -24.60
N HIS A 295 -37.20 25.65 -24.90
CA HIS A 295 -38.00 24.82 -24.01
C HIS A 295 -37.13 24.30 -22.85
N ASP A 296 -35.90 23.88 -23.13
CA ASP A 296 -34.97 23.38 -22.12
C ASP A 296 -34.57 24.50 -21.12
N LEU A 297 -34.46 25.75 -21.59
CA LEU A 297 -34.27 26.89 -20.67
C LEU A 297 -35.45 27.13 -19.77
N LEU A 298 -36.66 26.97 -20.30
CA LEU A 298 -37.90 27.14 -19.55
C LEU A 298 -38.04 26.04 -18.50
N ASP A 299 -37.76 24.79 -18.87
CA ASP A 299 -37.79 23.64 -17.96
C ASP A 299 -36.73 23.76 -16.85
N VAL A 300 -35.50 24.17 -17.19
CA VAL A 300 -34.45 24.40 -16.20
C VAL A 300 -34.79 25.59 -15.31
N ALA A 301 -35.34 26.67 -15.86
CA ALA A 301 -35.74 27.84 -15.08
C ALA A 301 -36.91 27.51 -14.13
N GLU A 302 -37.91 26.75 -14.58
CA GLU A 302 -39.01 26.29 -13.71
C GLU A 302 -38.50 25.35 -12.64
N ALA A 303 -37.58 24.44 -12.96
CA ALA A 303 -36.99 23.52 -11.97
C ALA A 303 -36.21 24.27 -10.88
N GLU A 304 -35.39 25.28 -11.26
CA GLU A 304 -34.68 26.10 -10.27
C GLU A 304 -35.62 27.02 -9.49
N TRP A 305 -36.68 27.54 -10.12
CA TRP A 305 -37.70 28.34 -9.42
C TRP A 305 -38.47 27.49 -8.40
N GLU A 306 -38.85 26.27 -8.76
CA GLU A 306 -39.59 25.36 -7.87
C GLU A 306 -38.70 24.87 -6.73
N ARG A 307 -37.40 24.74 -6.98
CA ARG A 307 -36.38 24.43 -5.97
C ARG A 307 -36.20 25.55 -4.95
N ASP A 308 -36.20 26.80 -5.41
CA ASP A 308 -36.05 27.99 -4.56
C ASP A 308 -37.39 28.51 -4.02
N ARG A 309 -38.51 27.85 -4.35
CA ARG A 309 -39.84 28.21 -3.85
C ARG A 309 -39.86 28.08 -2.32
N PRO A 310 -40.08 29.17 -1.58
CA PRO A 310 -40.07 29.11 -0.13
C PRO A 310 -41.27 28.29 0.37
N ASP A 311 -41.00 27.16 1.01
CA ASP A 311 -42.00 26.33 1.67
C ASP A 311 -42.45 27.00 2.99
N PRO A 312 -43.71 27.47 3.10
CA PRO A 312 -44.19 28.17 4.29
C PRO A 312 -44.20 27.29 5.56
N ALA A 313 -44.05 25.95 5.43
CA ALA A 313 -43.98 25.03 6.55
C ALA A 313 -42.56 24.69 7.02
N ARG A 314 -41.50 25.03 6.26
CA ARG A 314 -40.09 24.68 6.59
C ARG A 314 -39.44 25.56 7.66
N SER A 315 -40.07 26.65 8.09
CA SER A 315 -39.59 27.49 9.20
C SER A 315 -40.06 26.97 10.56
N GLN A 316 -39.87 25.68 10.84
CA GLN A 316 -39.89 25.13 12.19
C GLN A 316 -38.50 24.61 12.51
N ALA A 317 -37.91 25.10 13.61
CA ALA A 317 -36.53 24.80 13.99
C ALA A 317 -36.26 23.29 14.10
N LEU A 318 -35.04 22.88 13.71
CA LEU A 318 -34.61 21.48 13.67
C LEU A 318 -34.66 20.80 15.06
N PRO A 319 -35.08 19.53 15.15
CA PRO A 319 -34.96 18.75 16.38
C PRO A 319 -33.49 18.36 16.65
N PRO A 320 -33.11 18.08 17.92
CA PRO A 320 -31.71 17.86 18.30
C PRO A 320 -31.13 16.53 17.77
N PRO A 321 -29.80 16.45 17.54
CA PRO A 321 -29.13 15.38 16.80
C PRO A 321 -29.05 14.01 17.54
N HIS A 322 -28.93 12.93 16.76
CA HIS A 322 -28.70 11.55 17.20
C HIS A 322 -27.55 10.89 16.40
N ARG A 323 -26.74 10.01 17.01
CA ARG A 323 -25.56 9.38 16.37
C ARG A 323 -25.84 7.98 15.81
N ALA A 324 -25.29 7.68 14.63
CA ALA A 324 -25.27 6.35 13.99
C ALA A 324 -23.99 5.55 14.34
N GLY A 325 -24.06 4.20 14.29
CA GLY A 325 -22.92 3.29 14.52
C GLY A 325 -22.34 2.68 13.23
N THR A 326 -21.12 2.14 13.28
CA THR A 326 -20.32 1.68 12.11
C THR A 326 -19.91 0.20 12.16
N GLY A 327 -19.85 -0.46 10.98
CA GLY A 327 -19.23 -1.76 10.68
C GLY A 327 -18.90 -1.86 9.17
N ASP A 328 -17.96 -2.73 8.75
CA ASP A 328 -17.31 -2.71 7.42
C ASP A 328 -17.40 -4.02 6.59
N LEU A 329 -17.14 -3.91 5.27
CA LEU A 329 -17.57 -4.80 4.16
C LEU A 329 -16.54 -5.83 3.66
N ASP A 330 -17.00 -7.04 3.29
CA ASP A 330 -16.22 -8.15 2.69
C ASP A 330 -16.45 -8.22 1.16
N VAL A 331 -15.41 -8.14 0.32
CA VAL A 331 -15.56 -8.10 -1.16
C VAL A 331 -15.37 -9.49 -1.79
N PRO A 332 -16.36 -10.00 -2.53
CA PRO A 332 -16.30 -11.35 -3.15
C PRO A 332 -15.43 -11.43 -4.43
N PRO A 333 -14.94 -12.64 -4.80
CA PRO A 333 -14.12 -12.86 -5.98
C PRO A 333 -14.85 -12.65 -7.31
N PRO A 334 -14.12 -12.39 -8.41
CA PRO A 334 -14.72 -12.10 -9.71
C PRO A 334 -15.39 -13.33 -10.34
N PRO A 335 -16.46 -13.16 -11.14
CA PRO A 335 -17.21 -14.27 -11.72
C PRO A 335 -16.40 -15.09 -12.73
N ALA A 336 -16.51 -16.43 -12.68
CA ALA A 336 -15.78 -17.35 -13.56
C ALA A 336 -16.05 -17.13 -15.06
N GLU A 337 -17.26 -16.67 -15.39
CA GLU A 337 -17.68 -16.40 -16.76
C GLU A 337 -16.93 -15.25 -17.43
N LEU A 338 -16.51 -14.27 -16.63
CA LEU A 338 -15.71 -13.14 -17.10
C LEU A 338 -14.30 -13.62 -17.51
N LEU A 339 -13.70 -14.54 -16.76
CA LEU A 339 -12.41 -15.13 -17.10
C LEU A 339 -12.49 -16.01 -18.35
N ALA A 340 -13.52 -16.85 -18.46
CA ALA A 340 -13.72 -17.72 -19.61
C ALA A 340 -13.88 -16.95 -20.94
N LEU A 341 -14.54 -15.80 -20.91
CA LEU A 341 -14.68 -14.90 -22.06
C LEU A 341 -13.32 -14.30 -22.47
N ILE A 342 -12.51 -13.85 -21.49
CA ILE A 342 -11.17 -13.30 -21.72
C ILE A 342 -10.24 -14.33 -22.39
N ASP A 343 -10.25 -15.57 -21.90
CA ASP A 343 -9.43 -16.65 -22.47
C ASP A 343 -9.81 -16.96 -23.92
N THR A 344 -11.10 -16.93 -24.22
CA THR A 344 -11.62 -17.19 -25.57
C THR A 344 -11.18 -16.11 -26.56
N LEU A 345 -11.33 -14.83 -26.19
CA LEU A 345 -10.87 -13.70 -27.00
C LEU A 345 -9.34 -13.68 -27.18
N THR A 346 -8.59 -14.20 -26.21
CA THR A 346 -7.13 -14.30 -26.28
C THR A 346 -6.70 -15.39 -27.28
N ARG A 347 -7.31 -16.58 -27.19
CA ARG A 347 -7.06 -17.67 -28.15
C ARG A 347 -7.36 -17.28 -29.59
N TRP A 348 -8.46 -16.56 -29.81
CA TRP A 348 -8.82 -16.07 -31.15
C TRP A 348 -7.83 -15.05 -31.69
N ARG A 349 -7.33 -14.17 -30.82
CA ARG A 349 -6.30 -13.20 -31.19
C ARG A 349 -4.99 -13.88 -31.62
N GLU A 350 -4.62 -15.00 -31.00
CA GLU A 350 -3.39 -15.74 -31.30
C GLU A 350 -3.49 -16.62 -32.56
N ALA A 351 -4.67 -17.20 -32.83
CA ALA A 351 -4.86 -18.12 -33.95
C ALA A 351 -4.87 -17.42 -35.32
N GLN A 352 -5.55 -16.26 -35.43
CA GLN A 352 -5.50 -15.29 -36.54
C GLN A 352 -6.58 -14.21 -36.30
N PRO A 353 -6.27 -12.90 -36.34
CA PRO A 353 -7.26 -11.84 -36.09
C PRO A 353 -8.22 -11.69 -37.29
N HIS A 354 -9.39 -12.33 -37.19
CA HIS A 354 -10.50 -12.18 -38.12
C HIS A 354 -11.81 -11.94 -37.36
N PRO A 355 -12.86 -11.42 -38.03
CA PRO A 355 -14.16 -11.27 -37.41
C PRO A 355 -14.74 -12.63 -37.00
N HIS A 356 -15.20 -12.74 -35.76
CA HIS A 356 -15.88 -13.93 -35.24
C HIS A 356 -17.37 -13.64 -35.03
N PRO A 357 -18.28 -14.60 -35.32
CA PRO A 357 -19.67 -14.42 -34.99
C PRO A 357 -19.82 -14.34 -33.46
N LEU A 358 -20.60 -13.38 -32.98
CA LEU A 358 -20.82 -13.12 -31.55
C LEU A 358 -21.26 -14.37 -30.76
N PRO A 359 -22.15 -15.24 -31.29
CA PRO A 359 -22.57 -16.47 -30.62
C PRO A 359 -21.42 -17.34 -30.12
N ASP A 360 -20.32 -17.42 -30.87
CA ASP A 360 -19.18 -18.29 -30.54
C ASP A 360 -18.43 -17.86 -29.27
N ALA A 361 -18.59 -16.60 -28.84
CA ALA A 361 -17.96 -16.08 -27.63
C ALA A 361 -18.85 -16.19 -26.39
N VAL A 362 -20.17 -16.26 -26.57
CA VAL A 362 -21.14 -16.15 -25.47
C VAL A 362 -21.83 -17.48 -25.15
N LEU A 363 -22.02 -18.37 -26.14
CA LEU A 363 -22.75 -19.63 -25.96
C LEU A 363 -21.99 -20.69 -25.13
N GLY A 364 -22.71 -21.71 -24.69
CA GLY A 364 -22.19 -22.79 -23.84
C GLY A 364 -22.45 -22.61 -22.33
N GLY A 365 -22.72 -23.72 -21.65
CA GLY A 365 -23.09 -23.76 -20.23
C GLY A 365 -24.61 -23.61 -20.03
N ARG A 366 -25.01 -22.96 -18.94
CA ARG A 366 -26.42 -22.62 -18.65
C ARG A 366 -26.76 -21.25 -19.24
N TYR A 367 -28.05 -21.01 -19.50
CA TYR A 367 -28.55 -19.75 -20.05
C TYR A 367 -28.01 -18.50 -19.31
N ALA A 368 -27.99 -18.52 -17.97
CA ALA A 368 -27.51 -17.40 -17.17
C ALA A 368 -26.02 -17.06 -17.40
N GLN A 369 -25.19 -18.05 -17.71
CA GLN A 369 -23.77 -17.87 -18.00
C GLN A 369 -23.60 -17.22 -19.39
N ALA A 370 -24.35 -17.70 -20.38
CA ALA A 370 -24.35 -17.12 -21.72
C ALA A 370 -24.88 -15.68 -21.74
N ALA A 371 -25.97 -15.42 -21.01
CA ALA A 371 -26.52 -14.08 -20.85
C ALA A 371 -25.53 -13.14 -20.14
N TYR A 372 -24.82 -13.61 -19.12
CA TYR A 372 -23.82 -12.83 -18.42
C TYR A 372 -22.63 -12.48 -19.33
N ARG A 373 -22.11 -13.42 -20.13
CA ARG A 373 -21.05 -13.11 -21.12
C ARG A 373 -21.52 -12.10 -22.17
N LEU A 374 -22.78 -12.19 -22.62
CA LEU A 374 -23.37 -11.21 -23.54
C LEU A 374 -23.42 -9.79 -22.94
N GLN A 375 -23.76 -9.68 -21.66
CA GLN A 375 -23.80 -8.40 -20.93
C GLN A 375 -22.42 -7.75 -20.75
N LEU A 376 -21.34 -8.53 -20.84
CA LEU A 376 -19.97 -8.03 -20.72
C LEU A 376 -19.40 -7.48 -22.03
N LEU A 377 -19.99 -7.81 -23.19
CA LEU A 377 -19.51 -7.37 -24.50
C LEU A 377 -19.48 -5.85 -24.72
N PRO A 378 -20.38 -5.02 -24.15
CA PRO A 378 -20.27 -3.56 -24.24
C PRO A 378 -19.01 -2.98 -23.59
N LEU A 379 -18.37 -3.72 -22.68
CA LEU A 379 -17.12 -3.28 -22.04
C LEU A 379 -15.91 -3.39 -22.96
N LEU A 380 -16.02 -4.11 -24.09
CA LEU A 380 -14.95 -4.27 -25.06
C LEU A 380 -14.62 -2.93 -25.72
N GLY A 381 -13.44 -2.39 -25.39
CA GLY A 381 -12.98 -1.08 -25.88
C GLY A 381 -13.52 0.12 -25.10
N ASP A 382 -14.19 -0.07 -23.96
CA ASP A 382 -14.66 1.03 -23.12
C ASP A 382 -13.51 1.70 -22.35
N ALA A 383 -13.33 3.02 -22.53
CA ALA A 383 -12.19 3.77 -21.99
C ALA A 383 -12.25 3.95 -20.47
N GLN A 384 -13.45 3.95 -19.87
CA GLN A 384 -13.63 4.07 -18.43
C GLN A 384 -13.40 2.73 -17.73
N ALA A 385 -13.96 1.65 -18.26
CA ALA A 385 -13.72 0.29 -17.76
C ALA A 385 -12.26 -0.16 -17.96
N ALA A 386 -11.58 0.34 -19.00
CA ALA A 386 -10.15 0.08 -19.22
C ALA A 386 -9.25 0.64 -18.10
N ALA A 387 -9.73 1.60 -17.30
CA ALA A 387 -9.02 2.12 -16.13
C ALA A 387 -9.21 1.25 -14.87
N LEU A 388 -10.13 0.27 -14.89
CA LEU A 388 -10.36 -0.63 -13.77
C LEU A 388 -9.28 -1.71 -13.68
N GLN A 389 -8.94 -2.11 -12.46
CA GLN A 389 -8.11 -3.27 -12.19
C GLN A 389 -8.94 -4.55 -12.15
N GLY A 390 -8.29 -5.68 -12.41
CA GLY A 390 -8.92 -6.99 -12.43
C GLY A 390 -9.58 -7.36 -13.76
N PRO A 391 -10.34 -8.46 -13.78
CA PRO A 391 -10.77 -9.09 -15.03
C PRO A 391 -11.63 -8.19 -15.93
N THR A 392 -12.46 -7.31 -15.34
CA THR A 392 -13.29 -6.35 -16.06
C THR A 392 -12.45 -5.38 -16.91
N GLY A 393 -11.32 -4.89 -16.36
CA GLY A 393 -10.40 -4.03 -17.11
C GLY A 393 -9.59 -4.79 -18.16
N THR A 394 -9.24 -6.05 -17.91
CA THR A 394 -8.59 -6.92 -18.89
C THR A 394 -9.48 -7.17 -20.11
N LEU A 395 -10.78 -7.39 -19.89
CA LEU A 395 -11.77 -7.51 -20.95
C LEU A 395 -11.84 -6.21 -21.79
N ALA A 396 -11.89 -5.05 -21.14
CA ALA A 396 -11.96 -3.76 -21.82
C ALA A 396 -10.73 -3.43 -22.68
N ARG A 397 -9.54 -3.86 -22.25
CA ARG A 397 -8.27 -3.69 -22.98
C ARG A 397 -7.98 -4.77 -24.03
N SER A 398 -8.91 -5.70 -24.26
CA SER A 398 -8.69 -6.82 -25.19
C SER A 398 -8.46 -6.39 -26.64
N GLY A 399 -8.93 -5.19 -27.01
CA GLY A 399 -8.83 -4.63 -28.36
C GLY A 399 -9.90 -5.13 -29.32
N TRP A 400 -10.72 -6.09 -28.90
CA TRP A 400 -11.89 -6.55 -29.64
C TRP A 400 -13.01 -5.50 -29.58
N ARG A 401 -13.89 -5.48 -30.58
CA ARG A 401 -15.08 -4.63 -30.61
C ARG A 401 -16.31 -5.45 -30.96
N ALA A 402 -17.39 -5.29 -30.20
CA ALA A 402 -18.66 -5.93 -30.50
C ALA A 402 -19.54 -5.03 -31.38
N GLU A 403 -19.97 -5.56 -32.53
CA GLU A 403 -21.00 -4.97 -33.36
C GLU A 403 -22.28 -5.80 -33.21
N PHE A 404 -23.28 -5.21 -32.54
CA PHE A 404 -24.55 -5.87 -32.32
C PHE A 404 -25.47 -5.69 -33.52
N SER A 405 -26.15 -6.77 -33.91
CA SER A 405 -27.22 -6.72 -34.89
C SER A 405 -28.58 -6.77 -34.18
N PRO A 406 -29.59 -6.00 -34.64
CA PRO A 406 -30.97 -6.12 -34.15
C PRO A 406 -31.64 -7.43 -34.60
N THR A 407 -31.03 -8.19 -35.52
CA THR A 407 -31.54 -9.51 -35.96
C THR A 407 -31.03 -10.62 -35.06
N THR A 408 -31.85 -11.66 -34.85
CA THR A 408 -31.49 -12.84 -34.06
C THR A 408 -31.60 -14.11 -34.89
N ILE A 409 -30.59 -14.96 -34.78
CA ILE A 409 -30.50 -16.25 -35.45
C ILE A 409 -30.83 -17.39 -34.48
N ALA A 410 -31.31 -18.50 -35.02
CA ALA A 410 -31.45 -19.74 -34.26
C ALA A 410 -30.09 -20.43 -34.14
N VAL A 411 -29.78 -20.95 -32.96
CA VAL A 411 -28.50 -21.61 -32.66
C VAL A 411 -28.73 -22.99 -32.07
N ASP A 412 -27.80 -23.91 -32.34
CA ASP A 412 -27.84 -25.28 -31.82
C ASP A 412 -27.09 -25.35 -30.48
N ASP A 413 -27.69 -24.73 -29.45
CA ASP A 413 -27.19 -24.74 -28.07
C ASP A 413 -28.28 -25.27 -27.12
N ALA A 414 -27.87 -26.08 -26.13
CA ALA A 414 -28.81 -26.76 -25.22
C ALA A 414 -29.60 -25.79 -24.31
N ALA A 415 -29.10 -24.57 -24.08
CA ALA A 415 -29.69 -23.60 -23.17
C ALA A 415 -30.16 -22.30 -23.85
N VAL A 416 -29.73 -22.03 -25.08
CA VAL A 416 -30.08 -20.81 -25.84
C VAL A 416 -30.68 -21.18 -27.19
N GLN A 417 -31.92 -20.77 -27.45
CA GLN A 417 -32.59 -21.04 -28.73
C GLN A 417 -32.24 -20.00 -29.82
N ARG A 418 -32.07 -18.74 -29.42
CA ARG A 418 -31.77 -17.62 -30.33
C ARG A 418 -30.82 -16.61 -29.68
N VAL A 419 -29.98 -15.99 -30.50
CA VAL A 419 -28.99 -14.98 -30.08
C VAL A 419 -28.79 -13.95 -31.21
N SER A 420 -28.29 -12.76 -30.88
CA SER A 420 -28.00 -11.70 -31.86
C SER A 420 -27.01 -12.20 -32.92
N ASP A 421 -27.29 -11.85 -34.18
CA ASP A 421 -26.42 -12.06 -35.35
C ASP A 421 -25.28 -11.02 -35.39
N GLY A 422 -24.73 -10.71 -34.22
CA GLY A 422 -23.66 -9.74 -34.07
C GLY A 422 -22.30 -10.34 -34.45
N THR A 423 -21.31 -9.48 -34.60
CA THR A 423 -19.93 -9.88 -34.92
C THR A 423 -18.95 -9.24 -33.94
N LEU A 424 -17.92 -9.99 -33.57
CA LEU A 424 -16.77 -9.52 -32.81
C LEU A 424 -15.64 -9.21 -33.78
N LEU A 425 -15.32 -7.93 -33.92
CA LEU A 425 -14.25 -7.44 -34.77
C LEU A 425 -12.91 -7.51 -34.05
N PRO A 426 -11.85 -8.00 -34.72
CA PRO A 426 -10.52 -8.06 -34.15
C PRO A 426 -9.93 -6.64 -34.01
N PRO A 427 -8.91 -6.47 -33.15
CA PRO A 427 -8.18 -5.21 -33.04
C PRO A 427 -7.53 -4.81 -34.38
N GLN A 428 -7.73 -3.56 -34.81
CA GLN A 428 -7.07 -3.04 -36.03
C GLN A 428 -5.57 -2.81 -35.80
N PRO A 429 -4.70 -3.08 -36.79
CA PRO A 429 -3.29 -2.70 -36.71
C PRO A 429 -3.15 -1.16 -36.78
N LEU A 430 -2.29 -0.60 -35.91
CA LEU A 430 -1.99 0.84 -35.85
C LEU A 430 -1.33 1.31 -37.17
N ASN A 431 -2.04 2.11 -37.97
CA ASN A 431 -1.44 2.85 -39.09
C ASN A 431 -0.59 4.02 -38.55
N THR A 432 0.72 4.00 -38.78
CA THR A 432 1.61 5.17 -38.60
C THR A 432 1.41 6.16 -39.76
N PRO A 433 1.05 7.44 -39.53
CA PRO A 433 1.16 8.45 -40.58
C PRO A 433 2.65 8.82 -40.78
N GLY A 434 3.15 8.60 -41.99
CA GLY A 434 4.44 9.08 -42.51
C GLY A 434 4.44 10.59 -42.82
N PRO A 435 5.57 11.14 -43.30
CA PRO A 435 6.06 12.50 -43.03
C PRO A 435 5.13 13.65 -43.41
#